data_AF-A0A223PC48-F1
#
_entry.id   AF-A0A223PC48-F1
#
_cell.length_a   1.000
_cell.length_b   1.000
_cell.length_c   1.000
_cell.angle_alpha   90.00
_cell.angle_beta   90.00
_cell.angle_gamma   90.00
#
_symmetry.space_group_name_H-M   'P 1'
#
loop_
_entity.id
_entity.type
_entity.pdbx_description
1 polymer ?
#
loop_
_entity_poly.entity_id
_entity_poly.type
_entity_poly.pdbx_seq_one_letter_code
_entity_poly.pdbx_strand_id
1 'polypeptide(L)'
;MTQVSLASLRAAASPALSDLPDLRERVRGFLGDYFMTGNLPDELALLVDDLGADSLDLLQVVHTLNDMFDIDIDVDWLPEMLTVGSACDVVQRLYYGDLRTG
;
A
#
# COMPACT_ATOMS: atom_id res chain seq x y z
N MET A 1 37.38 20.09 0.31
CA MET A 1 36.08 20.74 0.07
C MET A 1 35.53 20.23 -1.25
N THR A 2 34.49 19.39 -1.23
CA THR A 2 33.25 19.55 -1.99
C THR A 2 32.31 18.48 -1.46
N GLN A 3 31.23 18.93 -0.83
CA GLN A 3 30.16 18.09 -0.31
C GLN A 3 29.26 17.74 -1.51
N VAL A 4 28.99 16.47 -1.76
CA VAL A 4 27.87 16.07 -2.62
C VAL A 4 26.75 15.68 -1.69
N SER A 5 25.87 16.65 -1.42
CA SER A 5 24.60 16.42 -0.74
C SER A 5 23.72 15.55 -1.63
N LEU A 6 23.51 14.29 -1.23
CA LEU A 6 22.45 13.44 -1.77
C LEU A 6 21.11 13.87 -1.18
N ALA A 7 20.69 15.10 -1.49
CA ALA A 7 19.33 15.58 -1.29
C ALA A 7 18.49 15.23 -2.53
N SER A 8 18.29 13.93 -2.77
CA SER A 8 17.34 13.44 -3.77
C SER A 8 16.23 12.63 -3.10
N LEU A 9 15.73 13.16 -1.98
CA LEU A 9 14.42 12.79 -1.45
C LEU A 9 13.37 13.36 -2.42
N ARG A 10 13.18 12.62 -3.52
CA ARG A 10 12.20 12.94 -4.56
C ARG A 10 10.82 12.82 -3.91
N ALA A 11 10.18 13.97 -3.77
CA ALA A 11 8.77 14.12 -3.48
C ALA A 11 7.93 13.11 -4.28
N ALA A 12 7.29 12.19 -3.57
CA ALA A 12 6.10 11.47 -3.99
C ALA A 12 5.49 10.96 -2.68
N ALA A 13 4.25 11.21 -2.31
CA ALA A 13 3.25 12.09 -2.85
C ALA A 13 2.26 12.26 -1.68
N SER A 14 1.87 13.48 -1.34
CA SER A 14 0.59 13.68 -0.67
C SER A 14 -0.43 14.05 -1.75
N PRO A 15 -1.12 13.09 -2.40
CA PRO A 15 -2.23 13.47 -3.25
C PRO A 15 -3.44 13.80 -2.37
N ALA A 16 -3.96 14.99 -2.61
CA ALA A 16 -5.22 15.48 -2.09
C ALA A 16 -6.38 14.53 -2.45
N LEU A 17 -7.38 14.52 -1.60
CA LEU A 17 -8.55 13.63 -1.50
C LEU A 17 -9.54 13.73 -2.69
N SER A 18 -9.14 13.59 -3.97
CA SER A 18 -10.08 13.76 -5.10
C SER A 18 -9.98 12.80 -6.27
N ASP A 19 -9.11 11.79 -6.24
CA ASP A 19 -8.99 10.85 -7.36
C ASP A 19 -8.97 9.40 -6.86
N LEU A 20 -9.86 8.60 -7.44
CA LEU A 20 -10.20 7.22 -7.06
C LEU A 20 -9.29 6.18 -7.74
N PRO A 21 -8.89 6.34 -9.03
CA PRO A 21 -7.78 5.56 -9.59
C PRO A 21 -6.47 5.71 -8.81
N ASP A 22 -6.22 6.87 -8.19
CA ASP A 22 -5.06 7.11 -7.33
C ASP A 22 -5.00 6.22 -6.07
N LEU A 23 -6.11 5.69 -5.55
CA LEU A 23 -6.07 4.86 -4.33
C LEU A 23 -5.28 3.57 -4.57
N ARG A 24 -5.60 2.87 -5.66
CA ARG A 24 -4.90 1.65 -6.06
C ARG A 24 -3.44 1.95 -6.38
N GLU A 25 -3.18 3.06 -7.05
CA GLU A 25 -1.82 3.50 -7.36
C GLU A 25 -1.01 3.84 -6.09
N ARG A 26 -1.63 4.46 -5.08
CA ARG A 26 -1.01 4.72 -3.77
C ARG A 26 -0.70 3.44 -3.02
N VAL A 27 -1.63 2.49 -2.96
CA VAL A 27 -1.39 1.19 -2.29
C VAL A 27 -0.25 0.45 -2.99
N ARG A 28 -0.23 0.42 -4.33
CA ARG A 28 0.86 -0.17 -5.11
C ARG A 28 2.19 0.55 -4.91
N GLY A 29 2.18 1.88 -4.90
CA GLY A 29 3.36 2.70 -4.67
C GLY A 29 3.93 2.45 -3.27
N PHE A 30 3.06 2.38 -2.26
CA PHE A 30 3.44 2.04 -0.89
C PHE A 30 4.05 0.63 -0.81
N LEU A 31 3.38 -0.38 -1.36
CA LEU A 31 3.87 -1.75 -1.38
C LEU A 31 5.23 -1.84 -2.09
N GLY A 32 5.35 -1.17 -3.24
CA GLY A 32 6.58 -1.18 -4.00
C GLY A 32 7.74 -0.44 -3.33
N ASP A 33 7.47 0.62 -2.57
CA ASP A 33 8.46 1.31 -1.73
C ASP A 33 8.86 0.45 -0.53
N TYR A 34 7.88 -0.12 0.18
CA TYR A 34 8.06 -0.99 1.34
C TYR A 34 8.91 -2.22 1.02
N PHE A 35 8.59 -2.92 -0.07
CA PHE A 35 9.34 -4.10 -0.53
C PHE A 35 10.54 -3.76 -1.41
N MET A 36 10.90 -2.48 -1.54
CA MET A 36 12.01 -1.99 -2.39
C MET A 36 11.96 -2.50 -3.84
N THR A 37 10.77 -2.83 -4.33
CA THR A 37 10.51 -3.37 -5.67
C THR A 37 10.24 -2.23 -6.67
N GLY A 38 9.96 -1.02 -6.20
CA GLY A 38 9.71 0.16 -7.03
C GLY A 38 8.24 0.30 -7.38
N ASN A 39 7.88 0.20 -8.67
CA ASN A 39 6.48 0.27 -9.10
C ASN A 39 5.99 -1.13 -9.46
N LEU A 40 5.12 -1.72 -8.65
CA LEU A 40 4.53 -3.05 -8.88
C LEU A 40 3.50 -3.00 -10.03
N PRO A 41 3.83 -3.52 -11.23
CA PRO A 41 2.87 -3.52 -12.34
C PRO A 41 1.85 -4.67 -12.19
N ASP A 42 2.25 -5.78 -11.58
CA ASP A 42 1.49 -7.03 -11.52
C ASP A 42 0.59 -7.11 -10.29
N GLU A 43 -0.73 -7.11 -10.53
CA GLU A 43 -1.75 -7.30 -9.49
C GLU A 43 -1.82 -8.74 -8.99
N LEU A 44 -1.33 -9.66 -9.81
CA LEU A 44 -1.27 -11.09 -9.51
C LEU A 44 0.00 -11.45 -8.71
N ALA A 45 0.90 -10.48 -8.47
CA ALA A 45 2.07 -10.68 -7.65
C ALA A 45 1.65 -11.05 -6.23
N LEU A 46 2.18 -12.17 -5.73
CA LEU A 46 1.95 -12.67 -4.38
C LEU A 46 2.90 -11.96 -3.44
N LEU A 47 2.37 -11.35 -2.37
CA LEU A 47 3.19 -10.68 -1.36
C LEU A 47 4.20 -11.63 -0.75
N VAL A 48 3.79 -12.86 -0.44
CA VAL A 48 4.67 -13.84 0.21
C VAL A 48 5.63 -14.50 -0.79
N ASP A 49 5.13 -14.90 -1.97
CA ASP A 49 5.89 -15.72 -2.92
C ASP A 49 6.75 -14.88 -3.88
N ASP A 50 6.22 -13.75 -4.36
CA ASP A 50 6.88 -12.88 -5.35
C ASP A 50 7.67 -11.75 -4.67
N LEU A 51 7.10 -11.15 -3.63
CA LEU A 51 7.71 -10.05 -2.88
C LEU A 51 8.49 -10.51 -1.63
N GLY A 52 8.37 -11.79 -1.24
CA GLY A 52 9.08 -12.34 -0.08
C GLY A 52 8.59 -11.78 1.26
N ALA A 53 7.34 -11.32 1.33
CA ALA A 53 6.74 -10.79 2.56
C ALA A 53 6.56 -11.89 3.61
N ASP A 54 7.14 -11.70 4.77
CA ASP A 54 6.87 -12.55 5.92
C ASP A 54 5.52 -12.18 6.58
N SER A 55 5.03 -13.04 7.47
CA SER A 55 3.78 -12.77 8.22
C SER A 55 3.84 -11.45 9.00
N LEU A 56 5.03 -11.03 9.44
CA LEU A 56 5.24 -9.75 10.11
C LEU A 56 5.17 -8.57 9.14
N ASP A 57 5.67 -8.72 7.91
CA ASP A 57 5.53 -7.70 6.87
C ASP A 57 4.07 -7.48 6.51
N LEU A 58 3.29 -8.55 6.38
CA LEU A 58 1.86 -8.43 6.09
C LEU A 58 1.12 -7.67 7.21
N LEU A 59 1.43 -7.96 8.48
CA LEU A 59 0.87 -7.23 9.63
C LEU A 59 1.25 -5.76 9.60
N GLN A 60 2.50 -5.44 9.24
CA GLN A 60 2.99 -4.07 9.20
C GLN A 60 2.40 -3.28 8.02
N VAL A 61 2.26 -3.92 6.86
CA VAL A 61 1.54 -3.40 5.70
C VAL A 61 0.11 -3.06 6.08
N VAL A 62 -0.61 -4.01 6.71
CA VAL A 62 -1.99 -3.79 7.17
C VAL A 62 -2.07 -2.63 8.16
N HIS A 63 -1.20 -2.60 9.18
CA HIS A 63 -1.20 -1.52 10.16
C HIS A 63 -0.94 -0.15 9.52
N THR A 64 -0.01 -0.09 8.56
CA THR A 64 0.31 1.15 7.84
C THR A 64 -0.84 1.59 6.93
N LEU A 65 -1.49 0.65 6.23
CA LEU A 65 -2.67 0.93 5.42
C LEU A 65 -3.83 1.46 6.26
N ASN A 66 -4.07 0.87 7.43
CA ASN A 66 -5.08 1.33 8.39
C ASN A 66 -4.83 2.80 8.78
N ASP A 67 -3.60 3.15 9.15
CA ASP A 67 -3.21 4.52 9.52
C ASP A 67 -3.25 5.50 8.32
N MET A 68 -2.78 5.06 7.14
CA MET A 68 -2.71 5.90 5.93
C MET A 68 -4.08 6.26 5.34
N PHE A 69 -5.02 5.31 5.39
CA PHE A 69 -6.33 5.45 4.74
C PHE A 69 -7.49 5.61 5.72
N ASP A 70 -7.21 5.64 7.03
CA ASP A 70 -8.20 5.68 8.11
C ASP A 70 -9.22 4.53 7.98
N ILE A 71 -8.72 3.32 7.74
CA ILE A 71 -9.52 2.09 7.58
C ILE A 71 -9.17 1.07 8.66
N ASP A 72 -10.05 0.08 8.85
CA ASP A 72 -9.84 -1.02 9.79
C ASP A 72 -9.82 -2.36 9.05
N ILE A 73 -8.62 -2.80 8.66
CA ILE A 73 -8.36 -4.14 8.13
C ILE A 73 -8.00 -5.05 9.30
N ASP A 74 -8.82 -6.10 9.51
CA ASP A 74 -8.56 -7.12 10.52
C ASP A 74 -7.54 -8.16 10.01
N VAL A 75 -6.79 -8.76 10.93
CA VAL A 75 -5.79 -9.79 10.63
C VAL A 75 -6.41 -11.04 9.99
N ASP A 76 -7.71 -11.28 10.21
CA ASP A 76 -8.43 -12.37 9.53
C ASP A 76 -8.48 -12.19 8.00
N TRP A 77 -8.30 -10.96 7.51
CA TRP A 77 -8.27 -10.64 6.06
C TRP A 77 -6.88 -10.75 5.44
N LEU A 78 -5.81 -10.91 6.24
CA LEU A 78 -4.44 -11.17 5.75
C LEU A 78 -4.36 -12.28 4.69
N PRO A 79 -4.99 -13.46 4.87
CA PRO A 79 -4.99 -14.51 3.85
C PRO A 79 -5.73 -14.11 2.56
N GLU A 80 -6.68 -13.19 2.61
CA GLU A 80 -7.35 -12.66 1.41
C GLU A 80 -6.49 -11.61 0.70
N MET A 81 -5.65 -10.90 1.45
CA MET A 81 -4.74 -9.88 0.96
C MET A 81 -3.42 -10.43 0.40
N LEU A 82 -3.25 -11.73 0.15
CA LEU A 82 -1.98 -12.33 -0.29
C LEU A 82 -1.46 -11.83 -1.65
N THR A 83 -2.30 -11.16 -2.45
CA THR A 83 -1.87 -10.54 -3.72
C THR A 83 -1.97 -9.02 -3.65
N VAL A 84 -1.16 -8.32 -4.44
CA VAL A 84 -1.21 -6.87 -4.58
C VAL A 84 -2.62 -6.41 -5.00
N GLY A 85 -3.23 -7.12 -5.95
CA GLY A 85 -4.58 -6.84 -6.44
C GLY A 85 -5.64 -7.00 -5.35
N SER A 86 -5.58 -8.08 -4.57
CA SER A 86 -6.50 -8.30 -3.45
C SER A 86 -6.34 -7.24 -2.36
N ALA A 87 -5.11 -6.90 -1.99
CA ALA A 87 -4.84 -5.86 -1.00
C ALA A 87 -5.46 -4.51 -1.43
N CYS A 88 -5.30 -4.14 -2.71
CA CYS A 88 -5.93 -2.95 -3.27
C CYS A 88 -7.46 -3.02 -3.22
N ASP A 89 -8.04 -4.18 -3.51
CA ASP A 89 -9.50 -4.37 -3.50
C ASP A 89 -10.09 -4.26 -2.09
N VAL A 90 -9.44 -4.85 -1.08
CA VAL A 90 -9.83 -4.76 0.34
C VAL A 90 -9.80 -3.31 0.81
N VAL A 91 -8.68 -2.60 0.57
CA VAL A 91 -8.54 -1.18 0.93
C VAL A 91 -9.63 -0.35 0.26
N GLN A 92 -9.87 -0.56 -1.03
CA GLN A 92 -10.91 0.14 -1.77
C GLN A 92 -12.30 -0.17 -1.20
N ARG A 93 -12.60 -1.42 -0.89
CA ARG A 93 -13.89 -1.82 -0.35
C ARG A 93 -14.16 -1.17 1.01
N LEU A 94 -13.17 -1.14 1.90
CA LEU A 94 -13.29 -0.55 3.23
C LEU A 94 -13.38 0.98 3.16
N TYR A 95 -12.49 1.62 2.39
CA TYR A 95 -12.45 3.07 2.25
C TYR A 95 -13.78 3.65 1.74
N TYR A 96 -14.42 3.03 0.75
CA TYR A 96 -15.73 3.48 0.27
C TYR A 96 -16.92 2.98 1.08
N GLY A 97 -16.75 1.88 1.82
CA GLY A 97 -17.74 1.39 2.77
C GLY A 97 -17.89 2.33 3.95
N ASP A 98 -16.78 2.87 4.44
CA ASP A 98 -16.74 3.85 5.51
C ASP A 98 -17.39 5.19 5.10
N LEU A 99 -17.03 5.73 3.92
CA LEU A 99 -17.61 6.97 3.36
C LEU A 99 -19.13 6.94 3.14
N ARG A 100 -19.79 5.78 3.22
CA ARG A 100 -21.26 5.66 3.11
C ARG A 100 -21.98 5.64 4.46
N THR A 101 -21.25 5.53 5.57
CA THR A 101 -21.83 5.43 6.91
C THR A 101 -21.75 6.75 7.70
N GLY A 102 -21.04 7.75 7.15
CA GLY A 102 -20.91 9.12 7.70
C GLY A 102 -22.02 10.09 7.31
#